data_AF-A0A8V8TNG4-F1
#
_entry.id   AF-A0A8V8TNG4-F1
#
_cell.length_a   1.000
_cell.length_b   1.000
_cell.length_c   1.000
_cell.angle_alpha   90.00
_cell.angle_beta   90.00
_cell.angle_gamma   90.00
#
_symmetry.space_group_name_H-M   'P 1'
#
loop_
_entity.id
_entity.type
_entity.pdbx_description
1 polymer ?
#
loop_
_entity_poly.entity_id
_entity_poly.type
_entity_poly.pdbx_seq_one_letter_code
_entity_poly.pdbx_strand_id
1 'polypeptide(L)'
;MDLGAITKYSALHAKPNGLILQYGTAGFRTKAEHLDHVMFRMGLLAVLRSKQTKSTIGVMVTASHNPEEDNGVKLVDPLGEMLAPSWEEHATCLANAEEQDMQRVLIDISEKEAVNLQQDAFVVIGPAVRNFHNL
;
A
#
# COMPACT_ATOMS: atom_id res chain seq x y z
N MET A 1 16.16 -2.47 -6.26
CA MET A 1 14.75 -2.32 -6.65
C MET A 1 14.68 -2.37 -8.16
N ASP A 2 13.86 -3.24 -8.75
CA ASP A 2 13.72 -3.34 -10.22
C ASP A 2 12.68 -2.33 -10.71
N LEU A 3 13.17 -1.20 -11.24
CA LEU A 3 12.34 -0.10 -11.73
C LEU A 3 11.54 -0.47 -12.99
N GLY A 4 12.09 -1.33 -13.85
CA GLY A 4 11.41 -1.78 -15.07
C GLY A 4 10.19 -2.65 -14.75
N ALA A 5 10.35 -3.55 -13.77
CA ALA A 5 9.24 -4.34 -13.25
C ALA A 5 8.15 -3.44 -12.62
N ILE A 6 8.54 -2.46 -11.80
CA ILE A 6 7.58 -1.54 -11.15
C ILE A 6 6.72 -0.82 -12.19
N THR A 7 7.32 -0.23 -13.22
CA THR A 7 6.55 0.46 -14.27
C THR A 7 5.62 -0.49 -15.01
N LYS A 8 6.13 -1.67 -15.37
CA LYS A 8 5.33 -2.67 -16.08
C LYS A 8 4.11 -3.11 -15.27
N TYR A 9 4.28 -3.40 -13.99
CA TYR A 9 3.18 -3.89 -13.14
C TYR A 9 2.26 -2.76 -12.67
N SER A 10 2.78 -1.54 -12.42
CA SER A 10 1.93 -0.38 -12.08
C SER A 10 0.93 -0.07 -13.20
N ALA A 11 1.34 -0.23 -14.47
CA ALA A 11 0.44 -0.02 -15.61
C ALA A 11 -0.75 -0.99 -15.66
N LEU A 12 -0.67 -2.15 -14.98
CA LEU A 12 -1.79 -3.09 -14.84
C LEU A 12 -2.80 -2.66 -13.76
N HIS A 13 -2.38 -1.74 -12.89
CA HIS A 13 -3.13 -1.26 -11.74
C HIS A 13 -3.20 0.27 -11.75
N ALA A 14 -3.68 0.82 -12.87
CA ALA A 14 -3.66 2.26 -13.12
C ALA A 14 -4.57 3.03 -12.15
N LYS A 15 -4.10 4.18 -11.69
CA LYS A 15 -4.90 5.07 -10.83
C LYS A 15 -6.06 5.68 -11.63
N PRO A 16 -7.32 5.64 -11.13
CA PRO A 16 -8.42 6.36 -11.75
C PRO A 16 -8.19 7.87 -11.79
N ASN A 17 -8.47 8.50 -12.95
CA ASN A 17 -8.28 9.93 -13.14
C ASN A 17 -9.05 10.77 -12.11
N GLY A 18 -8.36 11.71 -11.46
CA GLY A 18 -8.95 12.64 -10.49
C GLY A 18 -9.30 12.02 -9.13
N LEU A 19 -9.06 10.72 -8.93
CA LEU A 19 -9.25 10.08 -7.63
C LEU A 19 -8.13 10.52 -6.67
N ILE A 20 -8.52 11.04 -5.51
CA ILE A 20 -7.60 11.36 -4.42
C ILE A 20 -8.10 10.66 -3.16
N LEU A 21 -7.23 9.90 -2.51
CA LEU A 21 -7.53 9.12 -1.31
C LEU A 21 -6.60 9.51 -0.17
N GLN A 22 -7.07 9.45 1.07
CA GLN A 22 -6.26 9.69 2.25
C GLN A 22 -6.13 8.40 3.07
N TYR A 23 -4.93 8.09 3.53
CA TYR A 23 -4.74 7.02 4.51
C TYR A 23 -5.21 7.55 5.86
N GLY A 24 -6.30 6.98 6.38
CA GLY A 24 -6.80 7.32 7.71
C GLY A 24 -6.34 6.31 8.77
N THR A 25 -6.80 6.50 10.01
CA THR A 25 -6.51 5.60 11.15
C THR A 25 -6.79 4.12 10.85
N ALA A 26 -7.74 3.84 9.95
CA ALA A 26 -8.15 2.50 9.57
C ALA A 26 -7.66 2.07 8.18
N GLY A 27 -6.65 2.77 7.63
CA GLY A 27 -6.14 2.60 6.28
C GLY A 27 -7.00 3.27 5.21
N PHE A 28 -6.85 2.82 3.98
CA PHE A 28 -7.71 3.23 2.88
C PHE A 28 -9.02 2.45 2.92
N ARG A 29 -10.15 3.14 2.76
CA ARG A 29 -11.48 2.54 2.65
C ARG A 29 -12.31 3.32 1.65
N THR A 30 -12.87 2.61 0.68
CA THR A 30 -13.77 3.14 -0.35
C THR A 30 -14.39 1.95 -1.07
N LYS A 31 -15.16 2.21 -2.12
CA LYS A 31 -15.68 1.16 -3.01
C LYS A 31 -14.56 0.30 -3.55
N ALA A 32 -14.78 -1.01 -3.62
CA ALA A 32 -13.79 -1.98 -4.08
C ALA A 32 -13.22 -1.63 -5.48
N GLU A 33 -14.06 -1.12 -6.38
CA GLU A 33 -13.70 -0.71 -7.75
C GLU A 33 -12.64 0.42 -7.82
N HIS A 34 -12.37 1.11 -6.72
CA HIS A 34 -11.37 2.18 -6.64
C HIS A 34 -10.07 1.75 -5.94
N LEU A 35 -9.98 0.51 -5.47
CA LEU A 35 -8.89 0.07 -4.59
C LEU A 35 -7.78 -0.72 -5.29
N ASP A 36 -7.95 -1.18 -6.53
CA ASP A 36 -6.94 -2.01 -7.21
C ASP A 36 -5.53 -1.38 -7.19
N HIS A 37 -5.39 -0.15 -7.72
CA HIS A 37 -4.13 0.59 -7.67
C HIS A 37 -3.60 0.80 -6.24
N VAL A 38 -4.51 1.00 -5.26
CA VAL A 38 -4.14 1.18 -3.85
C VAL A 38 -3.55 -0.11 -3.28
N MET A 39 -4.16 -1.27 -3.57
CA MET A 39 -3.70 -2.58 -3.10
C MET A 39 -2.29 -2.86 -3.62
N PHE A 40 -2.08 -2.68 -4.92
CA PHE A 40 -0.76 -2.84 -5.53
C PHE A 40 0.30 -1.96 -4.85
N ARG A 41 -0.02 -0.66 -4.70
CA ARG A 41 0.89 0.33 -4.11
C ARG A 41 1.15 0.07 -2.62
N MET A 42 0.16 -0.39 -1.86
CA MET A 42 0.34 -0.76 -0.45
C MET A 42 1.18 -2.02 -0.29
N GLY A 43 1.14 -2.95 -1.24
CA GLY A 43 2.09 -4.07 -1.30
C GLY A 43 3.54 -3.58 -1.42
N LEU A 44 3.81 -2.61 -2.30
CA LEU A 44 5.14 -2.00 -2.45
C LEU A 44 5.58 -1.28 -1.17
N LEU A 45 4.69 -0.50 -0.55
CA LEU A 45 5.00 0.20 0.69
C LEU A 45 5.27 -0.76 1.85
N ALA A 46 4.48 -1.84 1.98
CA ALA A 46 4.69 -2.87 3.00
C ALA A 46 6.08 -3.52 2.88
N VAL A 47 6.56 -3.73 1.65
CA VAL A 47 7.93 -4.22 1.40
C VAL A 47 8.98 -3.22 1.89
N LEU A 48 8.82 -1.92 1.58
CA LEU A 48 9.74 -0.89 2.08
C LEU A 48 9.73 -0.82 3.61
N ARG A 49 8.55 -0.89 4.22
CA ARG A 49 8.39 -0.86 5.68
C ARG A 49 9.03 -2.07 6.34
N SER A 50 8.86 -3.26 5.76
CA SER A 50 9.48 -4.49 6.27
C SER A 50 11.01 -4.42 6.21
N LYS A 51 11.58 -3.92 5.11
CA LYS A 51 13.03 -3.70 4.98
C LYS A 51 13.56 -2.69 5.99
N GLN A 52 12.82 -1.59 6.21
CA GLN A 52 13.20 -0.52 7.14
C GLN A 52 13.18 -1.01 8.60
N THR A 53 12.12 -1.72 8.99
CA THR A 53 11.95 -2.27 10.36
C THR A 53 12.71 -3.57 10.59
N LYS A 54 13.24 -4.20 9.54
CA LYS A 54 13.83 -5.55 9.54
C LYS A 54 12.91 -6.59 10.19
N SER A 55 11.61 -6.44 9.95
CA SER A 55 10.55 -7.17 10.64
C SER A 55 9.41 -7.52 9.70
N THR A 56 8.51 -8.41 10.13
CA THR A 56 7.31 -8.75 9.36
C THR A 56 6.31 -7.62 9.41
N ILE A 57 5.72 -7.27 8.26
CA ILE A 57 4.63 -6.30 8.14
C ILE A 57 3.35 -7.02 7.72
N GLY A 58 2.25 -6.72 8.41
CA GLY A 58 0.93 -7.22 8.07
C GLY A 58 0.23 -6.32 7.06
N VAL A 59 -0.50 -6.92 6.13
CA VAL A 59 -1.45 -6.24 5.24
C VAL A 59 -2.82 -6.85 5.49
N MET A 60 -3.74 -6.08 6.05
CA MET A 60 -5.11 -6.53 6.27
C MET A 60 -6.01 -5.96 5.19
N VAL A 61 -6.70 -6.83 4.44
CA VAL A 61 -7.69 -6.43 3.44
C VAL A 61 -9.09 -6.62 4.01
N THR A 62 -9.73 -5.51 4.37
CA THR A 62 -11.06 -5.50 4.99
C THR A 62 -11.66 -4.10 5.01
N ALA A 63 -12.98 -4.01 4.89
CA ALA A 63 -13.75 -2.83 5.29
C ALA A 63 -14.58 -3.06 6.56
N SER A 64 -14.26 -4.07 7.37
CA SER A 64 -14.88 -4.30 8.69
C SER A 64 -16.42 -4.34 8.63
N HIS A 65 -17.12 -3.31 9.11
CA HIS A 65 -18.57 -3.19 9.16
C HIS A 65 -19.18 -2.40 7.99
N ASN A 66 -18.36 -1.91 7.06
CA ASN A 66 -18.83 -1.21 5.87
C ASN A 66 -19.67 -2.12 4.97
N PRO A 67 -20.51 -1.54 4.09
CA PRO A 67 -21.26 -2.25 3.05
C PRO A 67 -20.42 -3.25 2.24
N GLU A 68 -21.06 -4.20 1.57
CA GLU A 68 -20.37 -5.27 0.83
C GLU A 68 -19.55 -4.71 -0.34
N GLU A 69 -20.05 -3.67 -0.99
CA GLU A 69 -19.37 -2.98 -2.09
C GLU A 69 -18.09 -2.24 -1.69
N ASP A 70 -17.91 -1.98 -0.39
CA ASP A 70 -16.71 -1.37 0.15
C ASP A 70 -15.64 -2.42 0.46
N ASN A 71 -14.40 -2.04 0.23
CA ASN A 71 -13.25 -2.77 0.76
C ASN A 71 -12.24 -1.78 1.36
N GLY A 72 -11.11 -2.29 1.81
CA GLY A 72 -10.08 -1.44 2.37
C GLY A 72 -8.79 -2.20 2.62
N VAL A 73 -7.73 -1.45 2.83
CA VAL A 73 -6.42 -1.99 3.18
C VAL A 73 -5.79 -1.16 4.27
N LYS A 74 -5.23 -1.83 5.27
CA LYS A 74 -4.38 -1.22 6.29
C LYS A 74 -3.11 -2.04 6.49
N LEU A 75 -2.01 -1.33 6.71
CA LEU A 75 -0.74 -1.91 7.13
C LEU A 75 -0.71 -2.05 8.66
N VAL A 76 -0.07 -3.12 9.12
CA VAL A 76 0.10 -3.46 10.52
C VAL A 76 1.59 -3.60 10.79
N ASP A 77 2.08 -2.81 11.75
CA ASP A 77 3.48 -2.77 12.14
C ASP A 77 3.87 -4.00 13.01
N PRO A 78 5.17 -4.22 13.27
CA PRO A 78 5.67 -5.52 13.73
C PRO A 78 5.09 -6.08 15.04
N LEU A 79 4.62 -5.24 15.96
CA LEU A 79 4.04 -5.66 17.24
C LEU A 79 2.50 -5.73 17.19
N GLY A 80 1.91 -5.64 16.00
CA GLY A 80 0.46 -5.67 15.79
C GLY A 80 -0.21 -4.30 15.89
N GLU A 81 0.57 -3.24 16.08
CA GLU A 81 0.13 -1.86 16.11
C GLU A 81 -0.24 -1.32 14.72
N MET A 82 -0.91 -0.17 14.71
CA MET A 82 -1.20 0.55 13.48
C MET A 82 0.11 1.06 12.86
N LEU A 83 0.10 1.24 11.54
CA LEU A 83 1.20 1.86 10.82
C LEU A 83 1.63 3.17 11.49
N ALA A 84 2.93 3.36 11.68
CA ALA A 84 3.47 4.60 12.24
C ALA A 84 2.94 5.84 11.48
N PRO A 85 2.54 6.93 12.17
CA PRO A 85 1.95 8.11 11.53
C PRO A 85 2.79 8.71 10.40
N SER A 86 4.12 8.72 10.52
CA SER A 86 5.01 9.21 9.45
C SER A 86 4.93 8.37 8.17
N TRP A 87 4.52 7.11 8.27
CA TRP A 87 4.31 6.21 7.13
C TRP A 87 2.89 6.28 6.56
N GLU A 88 1.91 6.82 7.29
CA GLU A 88 0.58 7.12 6.74
C GLU A 88 0.67 8.22 5.67
N GLU A 89 1.57 9.19 5.85
CA GLU A 89 1.88 10.21 4.83
C GLU A 89 2.48 9.58 3.57
N HIS A 90 3.42 8.64 3.73
CA HIS A 90 4.00 7.89 2.60
C HIS A 90 2.95 7.04 1.89
N ALA A 91 2.04 6.42 2.64
CA ALA A 91 0.92 5.67 2.08
C ALA A 91 0.00 6.55 1.25
N THR A 92 -0.37 7.70 1.79
CA THR A 92 -1.18 8.71 1.09
C THR A 92 -0.47 9.22 -0.16
N CYS A 93 0.82 9.58 -0.06
CA CYS A 93 1.62 10.05 -1.19
C CYS A 93 1.68 9.00 -2.31
N LEU A 94 2.03 7.76 -1.97
CA LEU A 94 2.19 6.69 -2.94
C LEU A 94 0.86 6.30 -3.59
N ALA A 95 -0.23 6.18 -2.82
CA ALA A 95 -1.54 5.87 -3.38
C ALA A 95 -2.02 6.90 -4.40
N ASN A 96 -1.66 8.18 -4.20
CA ASN A 96 -2.06 9.26 -5.10
C ASN A 96 -1.05 9.59 -6.20
N ALA A 97 0.12 8.95 -6.24
CA ALA A 97 1.13 9.20 -7.27
C ALA A 97 0.56 8.95 -8.68
N GLU A 98 0.92 9.77 -9.65
CA GLU A 98 0.62 9.45 -11.03
C GLU A 98 1.56 8.34 -11.53
N GLU A 99 1.16 7.58 -12.55
CA GLU A 99 1.92 6.44 -13.07
C GLU A 99 3.38 6.81 -13.43
N GLN A 100 3.61 8.00 -14.00
CA GLN A 100 4.95 8.50 -14.32
C GLN A 100 5.79 8.86 -13.10
N ASP A 101 5.16 9.15 -11.96
CA ASP A 101 5.82 9.56 -10.72
C ASP A 101 6.09 8.39 -9.77
N MET A 102 5.50 7.22 -10.02
CA MET A 102 5.58 6.03 -9.15
C MET A 102 7.02 5.65 -8.77
N GLN A 103 7.94 5.63 -9.73
CA GLN A 103 9.35 5.30 -9.46
C GLN A 103 10.00 6.35 -8.55
N ARG A 104 9.79 7.63 -8.87
CA ARG A 104 10.36 8.75 -8.10
C ARG A 104 9.88 8.71 -6.66
N VAL A 105 8.58 8.55 -6.45
CA VAL A 105 7.99 8.49 -5.10
C VAL A 105 8.54 7.32 -4.29
N LEU A 106 8.72 6.14 -4.89
CA LEU A 106 9.31 4.99 -4.19
C LEU A 106 10.79 5.20 -3.82
N ILE A 107 11.56 5.85 -4.70
CA ILE A 107 12.95 6.24 -4.42
C ILE A 107 12.98 7.25 -3.28
N ASP A 108 12.18 8.32 -3.37
CA ASP A 108 12.11 9.38 -2.36
C ASP A 108 11.76 8.81 -0.97
N ILE A 109 10.78 7.89 -0.89
CA ILE A 109 10.43 7.19 0.36
C ILE A 109 11.62 6.35 0.85
N SER A 110 12.26 5.59 -0.05
CA SER A 110 13.38 4.72 0.30
C SER A 110 14.55 5.50 0.87
N GLU A 111 14.88 6.65 0.28
CA GLU A 111 15.96 7.53 0.73
C GLU A 111 15.59 8.24 2.05
N LYS A 112 14.39 8.83 2.13
CA LYS A 112 13.93 9.57 3.32
C LYS A 112 13.85 8.68 4.56
N GLU A 113 13.47 7.42 4.40
CA GLU A 113 13.35 6.44 5.49
C GLU A 113 14.62 5.58 5.66
N ALA A 114 15.71 5.90 4.94
CA ALA A 114 16.98 5.18 4.97
C ALA A 114 16.83 3.65 4.80
N VAL A 115 15.95 3.22 3.87
CA VAL A 115 15.63 1.82 3.63
C VAL A 115 16.80 1.11 2.96
N ASN A 116 17.34 0.08 3.62
CA ASN A 116 18.31 -0.81 2.99
C ASN A 116 17.61 -1.75 1.99
N LEU A 117 17.73 -1.47 0.69
CA LEU A 117 17.07 -2.28 -0.35
C LEU A 117 17.58 -3.73 -0.43
N GLN A 118 18.78 -4.02 0.08
CA GLN A 118 19.37 -5.36 0.14
C GLN A 118 18.84 -6.21 1.30
N GLN A 119 18.16 -5.61 2.27
CA GLN A 119 17.52 -6.33 3.37
C GLN A 119 16.36 -7.18 2.84
N ASP A 120 16.18 -8.41 3.32
CA ASP A 120 15.00 -9.20 2.98
C ASP A 120 13.72 -8.58 3.56
N ALA A 121 12.60 -8.77 2.85
CA ALA A 121 11.28 -8.30 3.27
C ALA A 121 10.36 -9.49 3.56
N PHE A 122 9.58 -9.38 4.63
CA PHE A 122 8.59 -10.35 5.04
C PHE A 122 7.24 -9.64 5.19
N VAL A 123 6.28 -10.01 4.35
CA VAL A 123 4.94 -9.43 4.35
C VAL A 123 3.92 -10.56 4.45
N VAL A 124 2.96 -10.42 5.36
CA VAL A 124 1.86 -11.37 5.54
C VAL A 124 0.55 -10.68 5.21
N ILE A 125 -0.28 -11.33 4.39
CA ILE A 125 -1.55 -10.78 3.94
C ILE A 125 -2.70 -11.54 4.60
N GLY A 126 -3.64 -10.82 5.21
CA GLY A 126 -4.85 -11.35 5.81
C GLY A 126 -6.11 -10.76 5.16
N PRO A 127 -6.79 -11.49 4.26
CA PRO A 127 -8.08 -11.04 3.72
C PRO A 127 -9.24 -11.43 4.66
N ALA A 128 -10.20 -10.51 4.83
CA ALA A 128 -11.51 -10.86 5.38
C ALA A 128 -12.38 -11.57 4.33
N VAL A 129 -13.42 -12.28 4.76
CA VAL A 129 -14.39 -12.94 3.86
C VAL A 129 -15.29 -11.87 3.22
N ARG A 130 -14.84 -11.29 2.11
CA ARG A 130 -15.59 -10.35 1.25
C ARG A 130 -15.48 -10.79 -0.21
N ASN A 131 -16.42 -10.37 -1.06
CA ASN A 131 -16.37 -10.68 -2.49
C ASN A 131 -15.22 -9.90 -3.17
N PHE A 132 -14.21 -10.61 -3.67
CA PHE A 132 -13.04 -10.05 -4.36
C PHE A 132 -13.21 -9.94 -5.89
N HIS A 133 -14.39 -10.21 -6.44
CA HIS A 133 -14.62 -10.25 -7.89
C HIS A 133 -14.34 -8.91 -8.62
N ASN A 134 -14.19 -7.81 -7.88
CA ASN A 134 -13.94 -6.46 -8.39
C ASN A 134 -12.57 -5.88 -7.94
N LEU A 135 -11.68 -6.72 -7.40
CA LEU A 135 -10.29 -6.39 -7.06
C LEU A 135 -9.33 -7.09 -8.01
#